data_AF-A0A1C6KWZ9-F1
#
_entry.id   AF-A0A1C6KWZ9-F1
#
_cell.length_a   1.000
_cell.length_b   1.000
_cell.length_c   1.000
_cell.angle_alpha   90.00
_cell.angle_beta   90.00
_cell.angle_gamma   90.00
#
_symmetry.space_group_name_H-M   'P 1'
#
loop_
_entity.id
_entity.type
_entity.pdbx_description
1 polymer ?
#
loop_
_entity_poly.entity_id
_entity_poly.type
_entity_poly.pdbx_seq_one_letter_code
_entity_poly.pdbx_strand_id
1 'polypeptide(L)'
;MGKLEETVLELVKILIENILDMKKIMDFIHEVPFQELDIKELEIRKEAKEKEAVRCRELRDYLYEDFREGIISKEDYKELHDGYTEKRKKAEEAVRSIDQQISEVLESKSDKYHWLDYFAEHQNIQELTRTVAVELIDQILVYDKKHIEVRFNFDDCYQSLLRQIQSVGCDVNTGMDGRIEIQKREVV
;
A
#
# COMPACT_ATOMS: atom_id res chain seq x y z
N MET A 1 15.95 -26.26 22.68
CA MET A 1 16.25 -24.94 22.12
C MET A 1 16.14 -23.90 23.21
N GLY A 2 16.71 -22.71 23.03
CA GLY A 2 16.49 -21.60 23.97
C GLY A 2 15.08 -21.04 23.79
N LYS A 3 14.44 -20.58 24.88
CA LYS A 3 13.08 -20.00 24.82
C LYS A 3 12.95 -18.87 23.77
N LEU A 4 13.99 -18.07 23.59
CA LEU A 4 14.05 -17.03 22.56
C LEU A 4 13.99 -17.61 21.13
N GLU A 5 14.77 -18.65 20.87
CA GLU A 5 14.86 -19.31 19.57
C GLU A 5 13.53 -19.94 19.17
N GLU A 6 12.85 -20.58 20.13
CA GLU A 6 11.51 -21.16 19.94
C GLU A 6 10.49 -20.06 19.60
N THR A 7 10.50 -18.94 20.33
CA THR A 7 9.59 -17.82 20.05
C THR A 7 9.86 -17.17 18.69
N VAL A 8 11.13 -16.96 18.33
CA VAL A 8 11.50 -16.39 17.04
C VAL A 8 11.09 -17.33 15.90
N LEU A 9 11.33 -18.63 16.05
CA LEU A 9 10.92 -19.64 15.07
C LEU A 9 9.40 -19.64 14.85
N GLU A 10 8.61 -19.52 15.92
CA GLU A 10 7.15 -19.44 15.82
C GLU A 10 6.69 -18.18 15.07
N LEU A 11 7.29 -17.02 15.35
CA LEU A 11 7.01 -15.78 14.63
C LEU A 11 7.38 -15.88 13.14
N VAL A 12 8.51 -16.49 12.81
CA VAL A 12 8.93 -16.73 11.41
C VAL A 12 7.93 -17.64 10.70
N LYS A 13 7.46 -18.71 11.35
CA LYS A 13 6.45 -19.61 10.79
C LYS A 13 5.14 -18.88 10.47
N ILE A 14 4.65 -18.07 11.42
CA ILE A 14 3.43 -17.26 11.24
C ILE A 14 3.59 -16.31 10.04
N LEU A 15 4.74 -15.64 9.91
CA LEU A 15 5.00 -14.74 8.78
C LEU A 15 5.02 -15.50 7.44
N ILE A 16 5.71 -16.64 7.38
CA ILE A 16 5.76 -17.47 6.16
C ILE A 16 4.35 -17.93 5.77
N GLU A 17 3.55 -18.39 6.73
CA GLU A 17 2.16 -18.79 6.46
C GLU A 17 1.32 -17.61 5.95
N ASN A 18 1.46 -16.43 6.55
CA ASN A 18 0.78 -15.21 6.09
C ASN A 18 1.14 -14.87 4.65
N ILE A 19 2.43 -14.96 4.29
CA ILE A 19 2.91 -14.70 2.93
C ILE A 19 2.37 -15.72 1.94
N LEU A 20 2.35 -17.00 2.31
CA LEU A 20 1.77 -18.05 1.47
C LEU A 20 0.28 -17.83 1.23
N ASP A 21 -0.47 -17.41 2.25
CA ASP A 21 -1.90 -17.11 2.09
C ASP A 21 -2.13 -15.89 1.21
N MET A 22 -1.32 -14.83 1.36
CA MET A 22 -1.35 -13.70 0.41
C MET A 22 -1.06 -14.16 -1.02
N LYS A 23 -0.02 -14.99 -1.25
CA LYS A 23 0.27 -15.55 -2.58
C LYS A 23 -0.94 -16.29 -3.14
N LYS A 24 -1.56 -17.17 -2.34
CA LYS A 24 -2.77 -17.90 -2.76
C LYS A 24 -3.94 -16.97 -3.09
N ILE A 25 -4.08 -15.84 -2.42
CA ILE A 25 -5.17 -14.88 -2.70
C ILE A 25 -4.87 -14.08 -3.95
N MET A 26 -3.62 -13.64 -4.13
CA MET A 26 -3.18 -12.99 -5.36
C MET A 26 -3.31 -13.94 -6.56
N ASP A 27 -2.95 -15.20 -6.35
CA ASP A 27 -3.21 -16.29 -7.27
C ASP A 27 -4.72 -16.43 -7.44
N PHE A 28 -5.56 -16.63 -6.43
CA PHE A 28 -7.01 -16.77 -6.60
C PHE A 28 -7.70 -15.59 -7.33
N ILE A 29 -7.14 -14.39 -7.25
CA ILE A 29 -7.59 -13.22 -8.03
C ILE A 29 -7.31 -13.39 -9.55
N HIS A 30 -6.38 -14.27 -9.94
CA HIS A 30 -6.02 -14.94 -11.24
C HIS A 30 -6.39 -14.33 -12.61
N GLU A 31 -6.78 -13.06 -12.70
CA GLU A 31 -6.73 -12.28 -13.95
C GLU A 31 -5.91 -11.00 -13.79
N VAL A 32 -5.17 -10.84 -12.68
CA VAL A 32 -4.53 -9.58 -12.31
C VAL A 32 -3.03 -9.84 -12.11
N PRO A 33 -2.16 -9.69 -13.14
CA PRO A 33 -0.71 -9.71 -12.93
C PRO A 33 -0.34 -8.71 -11.83
N PHE A 34 0.77 -8.95 -11.13
CA PHE A 34 1.32 -8.03 -10.12
C PHE A 34 1.35 -6.55 -10.53
N GLN A 35 1.48 -6.30 -11.83
CA GLN A 35 1.37 -4.99 -12.46
C GLN A 35 -0.01 -4.34 -12.25
N GLU A 36 -1.10 -5.09 -12.32
CA GLU A 36 -2.44 -4.58 -12.13
C GLU A 36 -2.74 -4.17 -10.68
N LEU A 37 -2.10 -4.79 -9.67
CA LEU A 37 -2.17 -4.28 -8.29
C LEU A 37 -1.56 -2.87 -8.19
N ASP A 38 -0.40 -2.69 -8.82
CA ASP A 38 0.27 -1.39 -8.88
C ASP A 38 -0.53 -0.36 -9.69
N ILE A 39 -1.11 -0.78 -10.82
CA ILE A 39 -1.97 0.08 -11.65
C ILE A 39 -3.22 0.51 -10.87
N LYS A 40 -3.90 -0.41 -10.18
CA LYS A 40 -5.12 -0.08 -9.44
C LYS A 40 -4.85 0.90 -8.28
N GLU A 41 -3.72 0.77 -7.61
CA GLU A 41 -3.29 1.77 -6.62
C GLU A 41 -3.05 3.15 -7.27
N LEU A 42 -2.39 3.18 -8.42
CA LEU A 42 -2.18 4.41 -9.18
C LEU A 42 -3.50 5.02 -9.66
N GLU A 43 -4.48 4.22 -10.10
CA GLU A 43 -5.82 4.67 -10.49
C GLU A 43 -6.58 5.31 -9.33
N ILE A 44 -6.51 4.73 -8.12
CA ILE A 44 -7.13 5.34 -6.92
C ILE A 44 -6.50 6.71 -6.63
N ARG A 45 -5.18 6.83 -6.73
CA ARG A 45 -4.47 8.11 -6.55
C ARG A 45 -4.83 9.10 -7.64
N LYS A 46 -4.99 8.65 -8.89
CA LYS A 46 -5.44 9.45 -10.02
C LYS A 46 -6.83 10.00 -9.78
N GLU A 47 -7.79 9.16 -9.41
CA GLU A 47 -9.17 9.57 -9.12
C GLU A 47 -9.23 10.65 -8.04
N ALA A 48 -8.43 10.51 -6.97
CA ALA A 48 -8.34 11.53 -5.93
C ALA A 48 -7.84 12.89 -6.46
N LYS A 49 -6.88 12.88 -7.40
CA LYS A 49 -6.36 14.10 -8.04
C LYS A 49 -7.32 14.70 -9.05
N GLU A 50 -8.07 13.87 -9.79
CA GLU A 50 -9.14 14.33 -10.67
C GLU A 50 -10.26 15.01 -9.88
N LYS A 51 -10.68 14.42 -8.75
CA LYS A 51 -11.64 15.04 -7.81
C LYS A 51 -11.13 16.38 -7.27
N GLU A 52 -9.84 16.46 -6.93
CA GLU A 52 -9.22 17.73 -6.50
C GLU A 52 -9.28 18.81 -7.60
N ALA A 53 -9.00 18.45 -8.85
CA ALA A 53 -9.06 19.36 -9.99
C ALA A 53 -10.49 19.86 -10.26
N VAL A 54 -11.48 18.95 -10.22
CA VAL A 54 -12.90 19.29 -10.34
C VAL A 54 -13.34 20.24 -9.22
N ARG A 55 -12.97 19.94 -7.97
CA ARG A 55 -13.29 20.80 -6.83
C ARG A 55 -12.70 22.20 -6.95
N CYS A 56 -11.49 22.33 -7.50
CA CYS A 56 -10.89 23.65 -7.75
C CYS A 56 -11.66 24.44 -8.82
N ARG A 57 -12.28 23.75 -9.80
CA ARG A 57 -13.15 24.39 -10.79
C ARG A 57 -14.44 24.88 -10.14
N GLU A 58 -15.12 24.04 -9.37
CA GLU A 58 -16.35 24.40 -8.66
C GLU A 58 -16.13 25.59 -7.71
N LEU A 59 -15.01 25.59 -6.96
CA LEU A 59 -14.65 26.70 -6.08
C LEU A 59 -14.44 28.01 -6.83
N ARG A 60 -13.97 27.99 -8.08
CA ARG A 60 -13.87 29.19 -8.92
C ARG A 60 -15.24 29.69 -9.37
N ASP A 61 -16.17 28.79 -9.64
CA ASP A 61 -17.54 29.16 -10.01
C ASP A 61 -18.25 29.83 -8.82
N TYR A 62 -18.11 29.29 -7.60
CA TYR A 62 -18.62 29.93 -6.38
C TYR A 62 -17.96 31.28 -6.10
N LEU A 63 -16.64 31.37 -6.27
CA LEU A 63 -15.89 32.60 -6.05
C LEU A 63 -16.36 33.75 -6.96
N TYR A 64 -16.81 33.44 -8.18
CA TYR A 64 -17.37 34.43 -9.08
C TYR A 64 -18.73 34.96 -8.60
N GLU A 65 -19.60 34.09 -8.12
CA GLU A 65 -20.90 34.52 -7.56
C GLU A 65 -20.71 35.34 -6.28
N ASP A 66 -19.82 34.94 -5.37
CA ASP A 66 -19.49 35.71 -4.16
C ASP A 66 -18.98 37.11 -4.49
N PHE A 67 -18.13 37.24 -5.53
CA PHE A 67 -17.67 38.53 -6.01
C PHE A 67 -18.80 39.36 -6.62
N ARG A 68 -19.67 38.73 -7.41
CA ARG A 68 -20.83 39.39 -8.04
C ARG A 68 -21.82 39.91 -7.01
N GLU A 69 -22.04 39.17 -5.92
CA GLU A 69 -22.90 39.55 -4.79
C GLU A 69 -22.22 40.58 -3.86
N GLY A 70 -20.95 40.91 -4.10
CA GLY A 70 -20.19 41.87 -3.31
C GLY A 70 -19.77 41.34 -1.94
N ILE A 71 -19.79 40.03 -1.74
CA ILE A 71 -19.38 39.35 -0.50
C ILE A 71 -17.85 39.46 -0.32
N ILE A 72 -17.11 39.39 -1.42
CA ILE A 72 -15.65 39.48 -1.43
C ILE A 72 -15.15 40.63 -2.30
N SER A 73 -13.98 41.16 -1.97
CA SER A 73 -13.37 42.24 -2.76
C SER A 73 -12.81 41.72 -4.08
N LYS A 74 -12.53 42.64 -5.01
CA LYS A 74 -11.84 42.29 -6.28
C LYS A 74 -10.44 41.75 -6.04
N GLU A 75 -9.77 42.22 -4.99
CA GLU A 75 -8.41 41.80 -4.63
C GLU A 75 -8.44 40.36 -4.09
N ASP A 76 -9.35 40.07 -3.16
CA ASP A 76 -9.57 38.71 -2.62
C ASP A 76 -9.99 37.74 -3.72
N TYR A 77 -10.91 38.16 -4.60
CA TYR A 77 -11.33 37.38 -5.76
C TYR A 77 -10.12 37.00 -6.62
N LYS A 78 -9.26 37.97 -6.95
CA LYS A 78 -8.10 37.72 -7.80
C LYS A 78 -7.11 36.74 -7.14
N GLU A 79 -6.79 36.95 -5.86
CA GLU A 79 -5.86 36.09 -5.14
C GLU A 79 -6.37 34.64 -5.03
N LEU A 80 -7.63 34.47 -4.64
CA LEU A 80 -8.26 33.15 -4.52
C LEU A 80 -8.41 32.47 -5.90
N HIS A 81 -8.77 33.24 -6.92
CA HIS A 81 -8.90 32.74 -8.29
C HIS A 81 -7.56 32.20 -8.81
N ASP A 82 -6.48 32.96 -8.63
CA ASP A 82 -5.13 32.57 -9.04
C ASP A 82 -4.65 31.34 -8.24
N GLY A 83 -4.94 31.32 -6.93
CA GLY A 83 -4.67 30.17 -6.06
C GLY A 83 -5.37 28.88 -6.51
N TYR A 84 -6.67 28.92 -6.79
CA TYR A 84 -7.41 27.75 -7.30
C TYR A 84 -6.96 27.34 -8.70
N THR A 85 -6.60 28.31 -9.55
CA THR A 85 -6.08 28.05 -10.89
C THR A 85 -4.77 27.27 -10.83
N GLU A 86 -3.84 27.70 -9.98
CA GLU A 86 -2.55 27.03 -9.80
C GLU A 86 -2.72 25.65 -9.14
N LYS A 87 -3.60 25.54 -8.13
CA LYS A 87 -3.90 24.26 -7.48
C LYS A 87 -4.49 23.24 -8.47
N ARG A 88 -5.43 23.67 -9.33
CA ARG A 88 -5.99 22.84 -10.40
C ARG A 88 -4.88 22.37 -11.35
N LYS A 89 -4.01 23.28 -11.79
CA LYS A 89 -2.91 22.96 -12.70
C LYS A 89 -1.98 21.89 -12.11
N LYS A 90 -1.60 22.02 -10.84
CA LYS A 90 -0.78 21.00 -10.14
C LYS A 90 -1.48 19.65 -10.02
N ALA A 91 -2.79 19.64 -9.77
CA ALA A 91 -3.56 18.40 -9.74
C ALA A 91 -3.59 17.72 -11.13
N GLU A 92 -3.79 18.49 -12.20
CA GLU A 92 -3.76 17.99 -13.59
C GLU A 92 -2.37 17.49 -14.02
N GLU A 93 -1.30 18.17 -13.59
CA GLU A 93 0.07 17.69 -13.80
C GLU A 93 0.35 16.38 -13.07
N ALA A 94 -0.15 16.24 -11.83
CA ALA A 94 -0.04 15.00 -11.08
C ALA A 94 -0.81 13.85 -11.77
N VAL A 95 -2.01 14.10 -12.30
CA VAL A 95 -2.75 13.11 -13.10
C VAL A 95 -1.92 12.63 -14.30
N ARG A 96 -1.35 13.55 -15.09
CA ARG A 96 -0.48 13.19 -16.23
C ARG A 96 0.73 12.36 -15.82
N SER A 97 1.35 12.71 -14.69
CA SER A 97 2.49 11.95 -14.15
C SER A 97 2.08 10.55 -13.68
N ILE A 98 0.88 10.39 -13.13
CA ILE A 98 0.35 9.08 -12.72
C ILE A 98 0.04 8.24 -13.97
N ASP A 99 -0.53 8.81 -15.02
CA ASP A 99 -0.76 8.10 -16.30
C ASP A 99 0.54 7.58 -16.92
N GLN A 100 1.62 8.38 -16.82
CA GLN A 100 2.94 7.92 -17.24
C GLN A 100 3.44 6.74 -16.39
N GLN A 101 3.30 6.82 -15.06
CA GLN A 101 3.67 5.70 -14.17
C GLN A 101 2.88 4.42 -14.47
N ILE A 102 1.58 4.52 -14.78
CA ILE A 102 0.76 3.37 -15.20
C ILE A 102 1.35 2.74 -16.47
N SER A 103 1.73 3.57 -17.44
CA SER A 103 2.34 3.11 -18.69
C SER A 103 3.67 2.40 -18.44
N GLU A 104 4.53 2.96 -17.57
CA GLU A 104 5.81 2.36 -17.18
C GLU A 104 5.62 1.00 -16.47
N VAL A 105 4.63 0.90 -15.59
CA VAL A 105 4.30 -0.37 -14.91
C VAL A 105 3.90 -1.44 -15.91
N LEU A 106 3.03 -1.12 -16.89
CA LEU A 106 2.59 -2.03 -17.95
C LEU A 106 3.76 -2.54 -18.80
N GLU A 107 4.75 -1.68 -19.08
CA GLU A 107 5.92 -2.03 -19.88
C GLU A 107 7.00 -2.80 -19.08
N SER A 108 6.97 -2.72 -17.76
CA SER A 108 7.99 -3.35 -16.90
C SER A 108 7.69 -4.82 -16.56
N LYS A 109 8.69 -5.70 -16.67
CA LYS A 109 8.67 -6.99 -15.95
C LYS A 109 9.23 -6.74 -14.56
N SER A 110 8.35 -6.55 -13.58
CA SER A 110 8.73 -6.10 -12.25
C SER A 110 9.21 -7.24 -11.35
N ASP A 111 10.46 -7.13 -10.88
CA ASP A 111 11.09 -8.00 -9.88
C ASP A 111 10.59 -7.71 -8.44
N LYS A 112 9.68 -6.74 -8.28
CA LYS A 112 9.19 -6.21 -6.99
C LYS A 112 8.63 -7.29 -6.05
N TYR A 113 8.15 -8.40 -6.59
CA TYR A 113 7.47 -9.45 -5.83
C TYR A 113 8.31 -10.71 -5.64
N HIS A 114 9.57 -10.74 -6.10
CA HIS A 114 10.45 -11.90 -5.91
C HIS A 114 10.73 -12.24 -4.44
N TRP A 115 10.60 -11.27 -3.54
CA TRP A 115 10.72 -11.55 -2.11
C TRP A 115 9.70 -12.60 -1.65
N LEU A 116 8.51 -12.65 -2.26
CA LEU A 116 7.50 -13.68 -1.97
C LEU A 116 7.98 -15.11 -2.29
N ASP A 117 8.89 -15.26 -3.23
CA ASP A 117 9.46 -16.56 -3.59
C ASP A 117 10.45 -17.02 -2.51
N TYR A 118 11.32 -16.13 -2.01
CA TYR A 118 12.24 -16.45 -0.92
C TYR A 118 11.50 -16.95 0.33
N PHE A 119 10.40 -16.32 0.74
CA PHE A 119 9.62 -16.80 1.89
C PHE A 119 8.89 -18.12 1.60
N ALA A 120 8.44 -18.34 0.36
CA ALA A 120 7.75 -19.57 -0.02
C ALA A 120 8.68 -20.80 -0.07
N GLU A 121 9.97 -20.60 -0.38
CA GLU A 121 11.00 -21.65 -0.35
C GLU A 121 11.23 -22.21 1.06
N HIS A 122 11.00 -21.39 2.10
CA HIS A 122 11.15 -21.75 3.51
C HIS A 122 9.86 -22.28 4.15
N GLN A 123 8.85 -22.67 3.37
CA GLN A 123 7.64 -23.28 3.92
C GLN A 123 7.96 -24.53 4.77
N ASN A 124 7.19 -24.73 5.85
CA ASN A 124 7.35 -25.87 6.76
C ASN A 124 8.72 -25.99 7.46
N ILE A 125 9.44 -24.87 7.67
CA ILE A 125 10.68 -24.87 8.47
C ILE A 125 10.47 -25.56 9.82
N GLN A 126 11.40 -26.42 10.22
CA GLN A 126 11.34 -27.14 11.50
C GLN A 126 12.21 -26.47 12.57
N GLU A 127 13.25 -25.77 12.14
CA GLU A 127 14.23 -25.11 13.01
C GLU A 127 14.72 -23.80 12.40
N LEU A 128 15.18 -22.88 13.24
CA LEU A 128 15.73 -21.61 12.83
C LEU A 128 17.20 -21.80 12.41
N THR A 129 17.41 -22.23 11.17
CA THR A 129 18.78 -22.36 10.64
C THR A 129 19.42 -20.98 10.48
N ARG A 130 20.77 -20.93 10.48
CA ARG A 130 21.51 -19.69 10.23
C ARG A 130 21.12 -19.04 8.89
N THR A 131 20.88 -19.85 7.86
CA THR A 131 20.47 -19.38 6.54
C THR A 131 19.12 -18.68 6.62
N VAL A 132 18.11 -19.34 7.20
CA VAL A 132 16.76 -18.77 7.38
C VAL A 132 16.81 -17.47 8.20
N ALA A 133 17.59 -17.44 9.27
CA ALA A 133 17.73 -16.25 10.11
C ALA A 133 18.34 -15.07 9.32
N VAL A 134 19.40 -15.32 8.54
CA VAL A 134 20.06 -14.26 7.74
C VAL A 134 19.16 -13.77 6.60
N GLU A 135 18.41 -14.67 5.97
CA GLU A 135 17.57 -14.33 4.83
C GLU A 135 16.28 -13.63 5.23
N LEU A 136 15.66 -14.01 6.34
CA LEU A 136 14.32 -13.53 6.71
C LEU A 136 14.32 -12.48 7.83
N ILE A 137 15.36 -12.39 8.66
CA ILE A 137 15.38 -11.52 9.84
C ILE A 137 16.41 -10.41 9.67
N ASP A 138 15.96 -9.17 9.81
CA ASP A 138 16.83 -7.98 9.84
C ASP A 138 17.45 -7.84 11.24
N GLN A 139 16.60 -7.80 12.27
CA GLN A 139 17.06 -7.68 13.65
C GLN A 139 16.11 -8.30 14.66
N ILE A 140 16.67 -8.72 15.80
CA ILE A 140 15.93 -9.18 16.98
C ILE A 140 16.27 -8.24 18.13
N LEU A 141 15.28 -7.47 18.57
CA LEU A 141 15.38 -6.58 19.72
C LEU A 141 14.84 -7.29 20.96
N VAL A 142 15.68 -7.46 21.98
CA VAL A 142 15.30 -8.09 23.26
C VAL A 142 15.28 -7.03 24.34
N TYR A 143 14.09 -6.66 24.81
CA TYR A 143 13.92 -5.68 25.87
C TYR A 143 13.96 -6.35 27.25
N ASP A 144 13.23 -7.46 27.40
CA ASP A 144 13.25 -8.30 28.61
C ASP A 144 12.79 -9.74 28.31
N LYS A 145 12.58 -10.56 29.36
CA LYS A 145 12.18 -11.98 29.22
C LYS A 145 10.78 -12.20 28.63
N LYS A 146 9.96 -11.16 28.50
CA LYS A 146 8.59 -11.19 28.02
C LYS A 146 8.38 -10.29 26.80
N HIS A 147 9.28 -9.36 26.54
CA HIS A 147 9.18 -8.42 25.43
C HIS A 147 10.35 -8.57 24.46
N ILE A 148 10.04 -9.17 23.31
CA ILE A 148 10.93 -9.27 22.15
C ILE A 148 10.23 -8.69 20.94
N GLU A 149 10.98 -8.07 20.04
CA GLU A 149 10.52 -7.56 18.76
C GLU A 149 11.42 -8.15 17.67
N VAL A 150 10.83 -8.82 16.70
CA VAL A 150 11.54 -9.37 15.54
C VAL A 150 11.18 -8.50 14.35
N ARG A 151 12.20 -7.89 13.73
CA ARG A 151 12.04 -7.19 12.46
C ARG A 151 12.51 -8.09 11.34
N PHE A 152 11.65 -8.26 10.36
CA PHE A 152 11.91 -9.10 9.22
C PHE A 152 12.53 -8.30 8.09
N ASN A 153 13.36 -8.97 7.30
CA ASN A 153 13.76 -8.45 6.01
C ASN A 153 12.50 -8.27 5.16
N PHE A 154 12.46 -7.21 4.35
CA PHE A 154 11.34 -6.89 3.47
C PHE A 154 10.01 -6.54 4.19
N ASP A 155 10.02 -6.18 5.48
CA ASP A 155 8.81 -5.76 6.20
C ASP A 155 8.09 -4.59 5.48
N ASP A 156 8.83 -3.62 4.95
CA ASP A 156 8.27 -2.55 4.13
C ASP A 156 7.49 -3.08 2.90
N CYS A 157 8.03 -4.11 2.24
CA CYS A 157 7.40 -4.76 1.09
C CYS A 157 6.14 -5.52 1.51
N TYR A 158 6.20 -6.25 2.64
CA TYR A 158 5.07 -6.96 3.23
C TYR A 158 3.92 -6.01 3.58
N GLN A 159 4.21 -4.92 4.29
CA GLN A 159 3.22 -3.90 4.65
C GLN A 159 2.65 -3.19 3.42
N SER A 160 3.48 -2.93 2.40
CA SER A 160 3.02 -2.36 1.14
C SER A 160 2.04 -3.28 0.44
N LEU A 161 2.35 -4.58 0.36
CA LEU A 161 1.49 -5.56 -0.28
C LEU A 161 0.14 -5.70 0.44
N LEU A 162 0.12 -5.72 1.78
CA LEU A 162 -1.13 -5.76 2.55
C LEU A 162 -2.04 -4.56 2.24
N ARG A 163 -1.46 -3.34 2.17
CA ARG A 163 -2.22 -2.14 1.81
C ARG A 163 -2.77 -2.22 0.39
N GLN A 164 -2.02 -2.79 -0.55
CA GLN A 164 -2.47 -3.01 -1.93
C GLN A 164 -3.62 -4.03 -1.98
N ILE A 165 -3.52 -5.15 -1.27
CA ILE A 165 -4.62 -6.13 -1.16
C ILE A 165 -5.88 -5.46 -0.58
N GLN A 166 -5.74 -4.58 0.41
CA GLN A 166 -6.87 -3.83 0.96
C GLN A 166 -7.50 -2.85 -0.05
N SER A 167 -6.68 -2.17 -0.85
CA SER A 167 -7.16 -1.19 -1.83
C SER A 167 -7.94 -1.86 -2.98
N VAL A 168 -7.63 -3.12 -3.29
CA VAL A 168 -8.34 -3.85 -4.36
C VAL A 168 -9.70 -4.42 -3.97
N GLY A 169 -10.15 -4.16 -2.74
CA GLY A 169 -11.47 -4.58 -2.26
C GLY A 169 -11.45 -5.85 -1.43
N CYS A 170 -10.32 -6.19 -0.81
CA CYS A 170 -10.27 -7.22 0.22
C CYS A 170 -10.23 -6.56 1.60
N ASP A 171 -10.91 -7.16 2.58
CA ASP A 171 -10.69 -6.86 3.99
C ASP A 171 -9.57 -7.76 4.50
N VAL A 172 -8.59 -7.13 5.14
CA VAL A 172 -7.45 -7.80 5.75
C VAL A 172 -7.50 -7.53 7.24
N ASN A 173 -7.66 -8.60 8.03
CA ASN A 173 -7.69 -8.57 9.48
C ASN A 173 -6.50 -9.37 10.03
N THR A 174 -5.89 -8.90 11.12
CA THR A 174 -4.81 -9.61 11.80
C THR A 174 -5.33 -10.13 13.13
N GLY A 175 -5.25 -11.44 13.34
CA GLY A 175 -5.59 -12.12 14.58
C GLY A 175 -4.62 -11.79 15.72
N MET A 176 -5.00 -12.13 16.96
CA MET A 176 -4.14 -11.93 18.14
C MET A 176 -2.88 -12.81 18.11
N ASP A 177 -2.89 -13.87 17.32
CA ASP A 177 -1.77 -14.77 17.05
C ASP A 177 -0.88 -14.28 15.90
N GLY A 178 -1.17 -13.13 15.31
CA GLY A 178 -0.44 -12.57 14.17
C GLY A 178 -0.79 -13.21 12.83
N ARG A 179 -1.73 -14.16 12.75
CA ARG A 179 -2.22 -14.70 11.47
C ARG A 179 -3.12 -13.69 10.77
N ILE A 180 -3.01 -13.60 9.46
CA ILE A 180 -3.87 -12.74 8.66
C ILE A 180 -5.07 -13.52 8.10
N GLU A 181 -6.23 -12.89 8.14
CA GLU A 181 -7.42 -13.33 7.44
C GLU A 181 -7.75 -12.31 6.36
N ILE A 182 -7.93 -12.78 5.13
CA ILE A 182 -8.24 -11.92 3.99
C ILE A 182 -9.55 -12.41 3.37
N GLN A 183 -10.52 -11.52 3.30
CA GLN A 183 -11.84 -11.79 2.73
C GLN A 183 -12.14 -10.79 1.61
N LYS A 184 -12.74 -11.23 0.51
CA LYS A 184 -13.18 -10.31 -0.54
C LYS A 184 -14.40 -9.54 -0.05
N ARG A 185 -14.42 -8.21 -0.19
CA ARG A 185 -15.63 -7.41 0.03
C ARG A 185 -16.67 -7.81 -1.00
N GLU A 186 -17.79 -8.34 -0.55
CA GLU A 186 -18.98 -8.43 -1.39
C GLU A 186 -19.49 -7.01 -1.62
N VAL A 187 -19.49 -6.58 -2.89
CA VAL A 187 -20.15 -5.34 -3.29
C VAL A 187 -21.66 -5.66 -3.31
N VAL A 188 -22.39 -5.10 -2.33
CA VAL A 188 -23.86 -5.11 -2.29
C VAL A 188 -24.40 -3.99 -3.17
#